data_AF-A0A317G3H7-F1
#
_entry.id   AF-A0A317G3H7-F1
#
_cell.length_a   1.000
_cell.length_b   1.000
_cell.length_c   1.000
_cell.angle_alpha   90.00
_cell.angle_beta   90.00
_cell.angle_gamma   90.00
#
_symmetry.space_group_name_H-M   'P 1'
#
loop_
_entity.id
_entity.type
_entity.pdbx_description
1 polymer ?
#
loop_
_entity_poly.entity_id
_entity_poly.type
_entity_poly.pdbx_seq_one_letter_code
_entity_poly.pdbx_strand_id
1 'polypeptide(L)'
;MFCGNCGAQVPDGAAVCPKCGKQLAAKSKAPQMNQASQNAGARANGAAGGSGKKGDTKKVGIIAGAVVAVIAVVAVITLVLSLKGIFGGIRIEDGTYINISYLITVDGNKMTFSSFNNDIDYVAEYKIKDDTIVFDLDSVEFTEETLEYLEDECNYDEDEIEEKLEKCQSNVEDINGVKFEYKEKKKIIVLGKVDYEYAENYEVGPSGKFTCEDDEDITVTFEDGMATYDNHGEKETVPYYCFKLPDHVAIIFYGEDLLGSDFNEEYYEGNKTDSLCAEFDGDDELVITRTTFKQ
;
A
#
# COMPACT_ATOMS: atom_id res chain seq x y z
N MET A 1 13.07 -22.56 8.80
CA MET A 1 12.83 -21.82 7.52
C MET A 1 12.08 -20.52 7.79
N PHE A 2 11.89 -19.62 6.82
CA PHE A 2 11.02 -18.44 6.99
C PHE A 2 9.72 -18.66 6.21
N CYS A 3 8.60 -18.13 6.73
CA CYS A 3 7.33 -18.18 6.05
C CYS A 3 7.37 -17.24 4.85
N GLY A 4 7.10 -17.76 3.64
CA GLY A 4 7.02 -16.93 2.43
C GLY A 4 5.86 -15.95 2.41
N ASN A 5 4.93 -16.05 3.37
CA ASN A 5 3.76 -15.18 3.46
C ASN A 5 3.94 -14.03 4.45
N CYS A 6 4.31 -14.34 5.70
CA CYS A 6 4.38 -13.33 6.78
C CYS A 6 5.81 -13.04 7.26
N GLY A 7 6.84 -13.59 6.60
CA GLY A 7 8.25 -13.39 6.96
C GLY A 7 8.69 -14.01 8.30
N ALA A 8 7.77 -14.59 9.08
CA ALA A 8 8.10 -15.14 10.40
C ALA A 8 9.04 -16.34 10.32
N GLN A 9 9.91 -16.48 11.32
CA GLN A 9 10.76 -17.67 11.46
C GLN A 9 9.89 -18.88 11.83
N VAL A 10 9.93 -19.91 10.98
CA VAL A 10 9.16 -21.15 11.13
C VAL A 10 10.09 -22.29 11.57
N PRO A 11 9.70 -23.08 12.59
CA PRO A 11 10.38 -24.32 12.94
C PRO A 11 10.54 -25.27 11.74
N ASP A 12 11.70 -25.91 11.63
CA ASP A 12 11.96 -26.83 10.52
C ASP A 12 11.01 -28.05 10.59
N GLY A 13 10.33 -28.32 9.48
CA GLY A 13 9.35 -29.41 9.37
C GLY A 13 7.90 -29.04 9.73
N ALA A 14 7.62 -27.77 10.07
CA ALA A 14 6.24 -27.32 10.24
C ALA A 14 5.49 -27.32 8.90
N ALA A 15 4.29 -27.91 8.88
CA ALA A 15 3.41 -27.92 7.71
C ALA A 15 2.58 -26.62 7.57
N VAL A 16 2.51 -25.82 8.64
CA VAL A 16 1.72 -24.59 8.74
C VAL A 16 2.53 -23.55 9.51
N CYS A 17 2.48 -22.29 9.09
CA CYS A 17 3.09 -21.19 9.81
C CYS A 17 2.36 -20.97 11.15
N PRO A 18 3.06 -20.98 12.29
CA PRO A 18 2.42 -20.74 13.59
C PRO A 18 2.01 -19.28 13.81
N LYS A 19 2.51 -18.34 13.00
CA LYS A 19 2.20 -16.91 13.11
C LYS A 19 0.99 -16.50 12.27
N CYS A 20 0.92 -16.94 11.01
CA CYS A 20 -0.15 -16.51 10.08
C CYS A 20 -1.07 -17.64 9.60
N GLY A 21 -0.89 -18.87 10.08
CA GLY A 21 -1.78 -19.99 9.74
C GLY A 21 -1.66 -20.55 8.31
N LYS A 22 -0.81 -19.97 7.44
CA LYS A 22 -0.68 -20.43 6.04
C LYS A 22 0.10 -21.75 5.95
N GLN A 23 -0.37 -22.65 5.08
CA GLN A 23 0.30 -23.92 4.81
C GLN A 23 1.66 -23.70 4.12
N LEU A 24 2.68 -24.41 4.58
CA LEU A 24 4.02 -24.34 4.03
C LEU A 24 4.21 -25.50 3.05
N ALA A 25 4.58 -25.18 1.81
CA ALA A 25 4.72 -26.18 0.75
C ALA A 25 5.73 -27.27 1.18
N ALA A 26 5.25 -28.53 1.24
CA ALA A 26 6.11 -29.68 1.46
C ALA A 26 7.10 -29.81 0.29
N LYS A 27 8.38 -30.02 0.60
CA LYS A 27 9.44 -30.28 -0.40
C LYS A 27 9.09 -31.53 -1.22
N SER A 28 8.40 -31.34 -2.33
CA SER A 28 8.18 -32.33 -3.38
C SER A 28 9.34 -32.23 -4.38
N LYS A 29 9.97 -33.37 -4.66
CA LYS A 29 11.11 -33.47 -5.59
C LYS A 29 10.73 -33.07 -7.02
N ALA A 30 11.64 -32.30 -7.62
CA ALA A 30 11.84 -31.88 -9.01
C ALA A 30 10.92 -32.45 -10.13
N PRO A 31 10.43 -31.60 -11.06
CA PRO A 31 9.94 -32.04 -12.37
C PRO A 31 11.08 -32.33 -13.35
N GLN A 32 10.95 -33.42 -14.10
CA GLN A 32 11.77 -33.74 -15.27
C GLN A 32 11.39 -32.84 -16.46
N MET A 33 12.43 -32.25 -17.05
CA MET A 33 12.47 -31.60 -18.34
C MET A 33 12.19 -32.60 -19.49
N ASN A 34 11.44 -32.17 -20.51
CA ASN A 34 11.67 -32.64 -21.87
C ASN A 34 11.26 -31.56 -22.90
N GLN A 35 12.22 -31.26 -23.77
CA GLN A 35 12.20 -30.32 -24.88
C GLN A 35 11.68 -30.97 -26.18
N ALA A 36 11.47 -30.09 -27.18
CA ALA A 36 11.47 -30.32 -28.63
C ALA A 36 10.09 -30.66 -29.26
N SER A 37 9.71 -30.23 -30.47
CA SER A 37 10.28 -29.33 -31.49
C SER A 37 9.34 -29.31 -32.71
N GLN A 38 9.22 -28.15 -33.37
CA GLN A 38 9.01 -27.89 -34.81
C GLN A 38 7.70 -28.27 -35.55
N ASN A 39 7.04 -27.20 -36.03
CA ASN A 39 6.67 -26.86 -37.43
C ASN A 39 5.98 -27.87 -38.36
N ALA A 40 4.82 -27.46 -38.89
CA ALA A 40 4.61 -27.02 -40.29
C ALA A 40 3.22 -27.41 -40.81
N GLY A 41 2.50 -26.48 -41.47
CA GLY A 41 1.40 -26.89 -42.36
C GLY A 41 0.40 -25.84 -42.81
N ALA A 42 0.61 -25.35 -44.03
CA ALA A 42 -0.40 -25.03 -45.06
C ALA A 42 -1.14 -23.67 -45.06
N ARG A 43 -0.98 -23.03 -46.23
CA ARG A 43 -1.60 -21.81 -46.77
C ARG A 43 -3.05 -22.07 -47.22
N ALA A 44 -3.88 -21.02 -47.31
CA ALA A 44 -4.50 -20.60 -48.59
C ALA A 44 -5.33 -19.30 -48.47
N ASN A 45 -5.16 -18.49 -49.51
CA ASN A 45 -5.76 -17.21 -49.88
C ASN A 45 -7.30 -17.11 -49.85
N GLY A 46 -7.81 -15.87 -49.67
CA GLY A 46 -9.14 -15.47 -50.13
C GLY A 46 -9.37 -13.97 -49.96
N ALA A 47 -9.78 -13.28 -51.02
CA ALA A 47 -9.68 -11.82 -51.19
C ALA A 47 -10.98 -11.04 -50.92
N ALA A 48 -10.78 -9.75 -50.62
CA ALA A 48 -11.53 -8.55 -51.04
C ALA A 48 -13.05 -8.40 -50.78
N GLY A 49 -13.43 -7.26 -50.19
CA GLY A 49 -14.79 -6.72 -50.35
C GLY A 49 -15.23 -5.60 -49.40
N GLY A 50 -14.94 -4.34 -49.77
CA GLY A 50 -15.93 -3.25 -49.84
C GLY A 50 -16.71 -2.71 -48.62
N SER A 51 -16.45 -1.41 -48.35
CA SER A 51 -17.41 -0.31 -48.09
C SER A 51 -18.10 -0.14 -46.71
N GLY A 52 -17.89 1.05 -46.11
CA GLY A 52 -19.00 1.96 -45.83
C GLY A 52 -19.55 2.10 -44.39
N LYS A 53 -18.89 2.95 -43.59
CA LYS A 53 -19.48 4.08 -42.81
C LYS A 53 -20.73 3.83 -41.93
N LYS A 54 -20.55 3.89 -40.59
CA LYS A 54 -21.28 4.82 -39.70
C LYS A 54 -20.68 4.78 -38.29
N GLY A 55 -20.45 5.97 -37.72
CA GLY A 55 -20.07 6.10 -36.33
C GLY A 55 -21.27 5.93 -35.41
N ASP A 56 -21.02 5.40 -34.23
CA ASP A 56 -21.87 5.59 -33.06
C ASP A 56 -20.99 5.91 -31.85
N THR A 57 -20.96 7.19 -31.53
CA THR A 57 -20.62 7.72 -30.21
C THR A 57 -21.65 7.25 -29.20
N LYS A 58 -21.20 6.53 -28.16
CA LYS A 58 -21.61 6.61 -26.74
C LYS A 58 -21.47 5.26 -26.04
N LYS A 59 -20.39 5.11 -25.28
CA LYS A 59 -20.41 4.68 -23.86
C LYS A 59 -19.22 5.35 -23.17
N VAL A 60 -19.39 6.63 -22.86
CA VAL A 60 -18.57 7.32 -21.86
C VAL A 60 -19.21 6.98 -20.52
N GLY A 61 -18.47 6.27 -19.68
CA GLY A 61 -18.91 5.88 -18.35
C GLY A 61 -18.03 4.77 -17.83
N ILE A 62 -17.12 5.14 -16.93
CA ILE A 62 -16.24 4.30 -16.10
C ILE A 62 -14.93 3.85 -16.79
N ILE A 63 -14.03 4.81 -17.03
CA ILE A 63 -12.59 4.60 -16.89
C ILE A 63 -12.08 5.84 -16.15
N ALA A 64 -12.27 5.89 -14.84
CA ALA A 64 -11.90 7.05 -14.02
C ALA A 64 -11.22 6.68 -12.68
N GLY A 65 -11.15 5.41 -12.30
CA GLY A 65 -10.40 4.98 -11.11
C GLY A 65 -8.92 4.72 -11.42
N ALA A 66 -8.63 3.67 -12.19
CA ALA A 66 -7.27 3.24 -12.49
C ALA A 66 -6.41 4.27 -13.26
N VAL A 67 -7.02 5.08 -14.14
CA VAL A 67 -6.29 6.13 -14.89
C VAL A 67 -5.92 7.31 -13.98
N VAL A 68 -6.70 7.60 -12.93
CA VAL A 68 -6.41 8.69 -12.00
C VAL A 68 -5.29 8.31 -11.03
N ALA A 69 -5.20 7.05 -10.61
CA ALA A 69 -4.09 6.55 -9.79
C ALA A 69 -2.74 6.64 -10.51
N VAL A 70 -2.66 6.21 -11.78
CA VAL A 70 -1.46 6.36 -12.62
C VAL A 70 -1.10 7.85 -12.83
N ILE A 71 -2.10 8.72 -13.04
CA ILE A 71 -1.87 10.16 -13.20
C ILE A 71 -1.37 10.81 -11.89
N ALA A 72 -1.82 10.35 -10.72
CA ALA A 72 -1.36 10.86 -9.43
C ALA A 72 0.12 10.51 -9.19
N VAL A 73 0.53 9.28 -9.51
CA VAL A 73 1.95 8.87 -9.48
C VAL A 73 2.78 9.74 -10.43
N VAL A 74 2.33 9.95 -11.67
CA VAL A 74 3.01 10.83 -12.65
C VAL A 74 3.04 12.31 -12.21
N ALA A 75 2.03 12.79 -11.49
CA ALA A 75 1.96 14.17 -10.98
C ALA A 75 2.93 14.42 -9.81
N VAL A 76 3.13 13.44 -8.92
CA VAL A 76 4.17 13.49 -7.88
C VAL A 76 5.56 13.52 -8.51
N ILE A 77 5.76 12.74 -9.58
CA ILE A 77 7.02 12.60 -10.28
C ILE A 77 7.42 13.88 -11.08
N THR A 78 6.46 14.61 -11.63
CA THR A 78 6.73 15.85 -12.43
C THR A 78 7.06 17.10 -11.58
N LEU A 79 6.78 17.10 -10.28
CA LEU A 79 6.94 18.27 -9.40
C LEU A 79 8.41 18.58 -9.03
N VAL A 80 9.35 17.66 -9.29
CA VAL A 80 10.61 17.60 -8.55
C VAL A 80 11.85 17.85 -9.42
N LEU A 81 11.83 18.97 -10.14
CA LEU A 81 12.98 19.47 -10.91
C LEU A 81 13.56 20.72 -10.25
N SER A 82 14.52 20.61 -9.31
CA SER A 82 15.46 21.70 -8.95
C SER A 82 16.61 21.28 -8.00
N LEU A 83 17.84 21.35 -8.53
CA LEU A 83 19.14 21.67 -7.89
C LEU A 83 19.94 20.61 -7.10
N LYS A 84 21.11 20.29 -7.65
CA LYS A 84 22.10 19.28 -7.24
C LYS A 84 22.88 19.62 -5.96
N GLY A 85 23.22 18.60 -5.17
CA GLY A 85 24.62 18.32 -4.80
C GLY A 85 24.95 17.89 -3.35
N ILE A 86 25.86 16.90 -3.30
CA ILE A 86 26.99 16.66 -2.35
C ILE A 86 26.85 15.40 -1.48
N PHE A 87 27.67 14.41 -1.83
CA PHE A 87 27.78 13.04 -1.30
C PHE A 87 28.36 12.95 0.13
N GLY A 88 27.47 12.74 1.10
CA GLY A 88 27.58 11.76 2.17
C GLY A 88 26.21 11.05 2.18
N GLY A 89 26.15 9.80 1.71
CA GLY A 89 24.89 9.19 1.29
C GLY A 89 23.83 9.21 2.39
N ILE A 90 22.75 9.96 2.17
CA ILE A 90 21.57 9.93 3.04
C ILE A 90 21.02 8.50 3.00
N ARG A 91 20.75 7.93 4.17
CA ARG A 91 19.96 6.70 4.30
C ARG A 91 18.65 7.07 4.99
N ILE A 92 17.55 6.62 4.43
CA ILE A 92 16.23 6.70 5.07
C ILE A 92 16.15 5.52 6.03
N GLU A 93 15.74 5.78 7.27
CA GLU A 93 15.54 4.72 8.26
C GLU A 93 14.39 3.81 7.82
N ASP A 94 14.55 2.50 8.04
CA ASP A 94 13.52 1.51 7.71
C ASP A 94 12.26 1.77 8.56
N GLY A 95 11.08 1.46 8.02
CA GLY A 95 9.78 1.66 8.66
C GLY A 95 8.77 2.39 7.76
N THR A 96 7.57 2.58 8.30
CA THR A 96 6.46 3.22 7.57
C THR A 96 6.40 4.72 7.80
N TYR A 97 6.25 5.48 6.72
CA TYR A 97 6.05 6.92 6.70
C TYR A 97 4.72 7.25 6.06
N ILE A 98 3.99 8.19 6.65
CA ILE A 98 2.60 8.45 6.30
C ILE A 98 2.36 9.93 5.99
N ASN A 99 1.52 10.16 5.00
CA ASN A 99 0.79 11.40 4.82
C ASN A 99 -0.71 11.06 4.79
N ILE A 100 -1.56 12.09 4.85
CA ILE A 100 -3.04 12.00 4.83
C ILE A 100 -3.54 10.96 3.79
N SER A 101 -2.92 10.86 2.61
CA SER A 101 -3.43 10.02 1.51
C SER A 101 -2.55 8.83 1.11
N TYR A 102 -1.35 8.70 1.66
CA TYR A 102 -0.36 7.72 1.18
C TYR A 102 0.53 7.21 2.30
N LEU A 103 0.93 5.94 2.19
CA LEU A 103 2.01 5.36 2.98
C LEU A 103 3.22 5.07 2.10
N ILE A 104 4.40 5.20 2.70
CA ILE A 104 5.68 4.78 2.16
C ILE A 104 6.34 3.89 3.19
N THR A 105 6.43 2.60 2.90
CA THR A 105 7.17 1.66 3.75
C THR A 105 8.56 1.46 3.19
N VAL A 106 9.59 1.74 4.00
CA VAL A 106 10.99 1.58 3.63
C VAL A 106 11.55 0.32 4.27
N ASP A 107 12.03 -0.61 3.44
CA ASP A 107 12.73 -1.83 3.88
C ASP A 107 14.04 -1.97 3.10
N GLY A 108 15.12 -1.45 3.68
CA GLY A 108 16.44 -1.47 3.05
C GLY A 108 16.46 -0.67 1.74
N ASN A 109 16.58 -1.38 0.61
CA ASN A 109 16.58 -0.79 -0.73
C ASN A 109 15.22 -0.87 -1.43
N LYS A 110 14.14 -1.25 -0.73
CA LYS A 110 12.79 -1.32 -1.27
C LYS A 110 11.90 -0.25 -0.65
N MET A 111 11.02 0.33 -1.46
CA MET A 111 9.93 1.18 -1.01
C MET A 111 8.61 0.59 -1.50
N THR A 112 7.68 0.37 -0.57
CA THR A 112 6.28 0.11 -0.88
C THR A 112 5.51 1.42 -0.81
N PHE A 113 4.75 1.73 -1.86
CA PHE A 113 3.85 2.87 -1.91
C PHE A 113 2.43 2.36 -1.84
N SER A 114 1.69 2.79 -0.82
CA SER A 114 0.31 2.36 -0.61
C SER A 114 -0.63 3.58 -0.60
N SER A 115 -1.82 3.42 -1.16
CA SER A 115 -2.83 4.49 -1.20
C SER A 115 -4.11 4.08 -0.49
N PHE A 116 -4.51 4.85 0.52
CA PHE A 116 -5.73 4.61 1.30
C PHE A 116 -7.03 4.62 0.49
N ASN A 117 -7.04 5.23 -0.70
CA ASN A 117 -8.28 5.50 -1.43
C ASN A 117 -8.61 4.46 -2.50
N ASN A 118 -7.62 3.68 -2.96
CA ASN A 118 -7.78 2.83 -4.13
C ASN A 118 -7.19 1.43 -3.96
N ASP A 119 -6.66 1.08 -2.78
CA ASP A 119 -6.06 -0.23 -2.48
C ASP A 119 -5.02 -0.66 -3.53
N ILE A 120 -4.31 0.32 -4.10
CA ILE A 120 -3.22 0.11 -5.04
C ILE A 120 -1.91 0.32 -4.33
N ASP A 121 -1.17 -0.77 -4.23
CA ASP A 121 0.11 -0.90 -3.58
C ASP A 121 1.13 -1.44 -4.59
N TYR A 122 2.29 -0.79 -4.64
CA TYR A 122 3.40 -1.25 -5.47
C TYR A 122 4.72 -1.10 -4.74
N VAL A 123 5.64 -2.01 -5.05
CA VAL A 123 6.99 -2.04 -4.51
C VAL A 123 7.96 -1.66 -5.61
N ALA A 124 8.98 -0.88 -5.27
CA ALA A 124 10.09 -0.59 -6.16
C ALA A 124 11.42 -0.64 -5.39
N GLU A 125 12.44 -1.23 -6.00
CA GLU A 125 13.81 -1.02 -5.54
C GLU A 125 14.25 0.42 -5.84
N TYR A 126 15.04 0.99 -4.94
CA TYR A 126 15.55 2.34 -5.08
C TYR A 126 17.00 2.45 -4.63
N LYS A 127 17.64 3.51 -5.12
CA LYS A 127 18.96 3.96 -4.65
C LYS A 127 18.96 5.46 -4.47
N ILE A 128 19.67 5.93 -3.45
CA ILE A 128 19.87 7.37 -3.23
C ILE A 128 21.13 7.82 -3.97
N LYS A 129 20.99 8.84 -4.82
CA LYS A 129 22.09 9.55 -5.47
C LYS A 129 21.96 11.03 -5.13
N ASP A 130 22.93 11.57 -4.41
CA ASP A 130 22.83 12.92 -3.82
C ASP A 130 21.54 13.06 -2.97
N ASP A 131 20.67 13.98 -3.37
CA ASP A 131 19.36 14.29 -2.79
C ASP A 131 18.20 13.69 -3.60
N THR A 132 18.47 12.65 -4.39
CA THR A 132 17.50 12.07 -5.32
C THR A 132 17.33 10.57 -5.06
N ILE A 133 16.09 10.14 -4.85
CA ILE A 133 15.68 8.73 -4.87
C ILE A 133 15.54 8.33 -6.33
N VAL A 134 16.34 7.37 -6.76
CA VAL A 134 16.28 6.81 -8.11
C VAL A 134 15.68 5.41 -8.01
N PHE A 135 14.44 5.27 -8.45
CA PHE A 135 13.77 3.97 -8.54
C PHE A 135 14.34 3.15 -9.70
N ASP A 136 14.43 1.84 -9.49
CA ASP A 136 14.67 0.88 -10.55
C ASP A 136 13.32 0.49 -11.15
N LEU A 137 13.00 1.06 -12.31
CA LEU A 137 11.68 0.87 -12.93
C LEU A 137 11.42 -0.58 -13.31
N ASP A 138 12.47 -1.35 -13.62
CA ASP A 138 12.38 -2.78 -13.94
C ASP A 138 12.05 -3.64 -12.71
N SER A 139 12.15 -3.07 -11.50
CA SER A 139 11.83 -3.74 -10.23
C SER A 139 10.43 -3.43 -9.70
N VAL A 140 9.65 -2.63 -10.44
CA VAL A 140 8.30 -2.24 -10.01
C VAL A 140 7.37 -3.44 -10.10
N GLU A 141 6.80 -3.82 -8.97
CA GLU A 141 5.86 -4.94 -8.85
C GLU A 141 4.62 -4.47 -8.08
N PHE A 142 3.42 -4.82 -8.53
CA PHE A 142 2.21 -4.69 -7.72
C PHE A 142 2.21 -5.75 -6.61
N THR A 143 1.60 -5.45 -5.47
CA THR A 143 1.39 -6.47 -4.43
C THR A 143 0.36 -7.51 -4.90
N GLU A 144 0.37 -8.70 -4.28
CA GLU A 144 -0.65 -9.74 -4.57
C GLU A 144 -2.07 -9.17 -4.38
N GLU A 145 -2.30 -8.42 -3.30
CA GLU A 145 -3.57 -7.76 -2.99
C GLU A 145 -4.01 -6.78 -4.09
N THR A 146 -3.07 -6.00 -4.63
CA THR A 146 -3.37 -5.09 -5.75
C THR A 146 -3.69 -5.86 -7.04
N LEU A 147 -3.00 -6.96 -7.31
CA LEU A 147 -3.30 -7.79 -8.48
C LEU A 147 -4.70 -8.40 -8.36
N GLU A 148 -5.06 -8.92 -7.19
CA GLU A 148 -6.40 -9.45 -6.91
C GLU A 148 -7.47 -8.36 -7.07
N TYR A 149 -7.26 -7.16 -6.52
CA TYR A 149 -8.16 -6.01 -6.72
C TYR A 149 -8.32 -5.63 -8.21
N LEU A 150 -7.23 -5.59 -8.98
CA LEU A 150 -7.28 -5.25 -10.39
C LEU A 150 -8.01 -6.31 -11.22
N GLU A 151 -7.84 -7.59 -10.89
CA GLU A 151 -8.52 -8.70 -11.55
C GLU A 151 -10.02 -8.69 -11.21
N ASP A 152 -10.36 -8.68 -9.92
CA ASP A 152 -11.74 -8.88 -9.46
C ASP A 152 -12.61 -7.63 -9.59
N GLU A 153 -12.10 -6.46 -9.20
CA GLU A 153 -12.88 -5.22 -9.14
C GLU A 153 -12.75 -4.39 -10.42
N CYS A 154 -11.57 -4.43 -11.07
CA CYS A 154 -11.34 -3.68 -12.32
C CYS A 154 -11.52 -4.53 -13.59
N ASN A 155 -11.63 -5.86 -13.47
CA ASN A 155 -11.73 -6.80 -14.59
C ASN A 155 -10.57 -6.62 -15.59
N TYR A 156 -9.35 -6.42 -15.06
CA TYR A 156 -8.12 -6.46 -15.86
C TYR A 156 -7.54 -7.87 -15.84
N ASP A 157 -7.18 -8.38 -17.01
CA ASP A 157 -6.38 -9.59 -17.10
C ASP A 157 -4.88 -9.29 -16.92
N GLU A 158 -4.08 -10.35 -16.73
CA GLU A 158 -2.63 -10.26 -16.53
C GLU A 158 -1.94 -9.46 -17.65
N ASP A 159 -2.35 -9.68 -18.91
CA ASP A 159 -1.82 -8.99 -20.08
C ASP A 159 -2.12 -7.47 -20.04
N GLU A 160 -3.35 -7.08 -19.64
CA GLU A 160 -3.75 -5.67 -19.48
C GLU A 160 -3.02 -4.97 -18.32
N ILE A 161 -2.75 -5.69 -17.23
CA ILE A 161 -1.97 -5.18 -16.08
C ILE A 161 -0.51 -4.95 -16.50
N GLU A 162 0.10 -5.93 -17.17
CA GLU A 162 1.47 -5.80 -17.71
C GLU A 162 1.59 -4.62 -18.69
N GLU A 163 0.65 -4.48 -19.65
CA GLU A 163 0.66 -3.36 -20.60
C GLU A 163 0.59 -2.00 -19.87
N LYS A 164 -0.20 -1.91 -18.80
CA LYS A 164 -0.29 -0.68 -18.00
C LYS A 164 1.00 -0.39 -17.24
N LEU A 165 1.66 -1.39 -16.68
CA LEU A 165 2.95 -1.24 -16.01
C LEU A 165 4.03 -0.76 -16.98
N GLU A 166 4.17 -1.42 -18.13
CA GLU A 166 5.13 -1.03 -19.18
C GLU A 166 4.89 0.43 -19.65
N LYS A 167 3.62 0.81 -19.79
CA LYS A 167 3.25 2.18 -20.14
C LYS A 167 3.58 3.17 -19.03
N CYS A 168 3.47 2.79 -17.77
CA CYS A 168 3.91 3.62 -16.66
C CYS A 168 5.43 3.80 -16.68
N GLN A 169 6.18 2.70 -16.83
CA GLN A 169 7.64 2.72 -16.87
C GLN A 169 8.17 3.58 -18.03
N SER A 170 7.64 3.42 -19.24
CA SER A 170 8.06 4.19 -20.42
C SER A 170 7.76 5.69 -20.31
N ASN A 171 6.71 6.10 -19.60
CA ASN A 171 6.45 7.51 -19.31
C ASN A 171 7.39 8.07 -18.22
N VAL A 172 8.05 7.18 -17.45
CA VAL A 172 8.92 7.54 -16.32
C VAL A 172 10.40 7.43 -16.67
N GLU A 173 10.79 6.78 -17.78
CA GLU A 173 12.20 6.70 -18.24
C GLU A 173 12.89 8.07 -18.39
N ASP A 174 12.11 9.13 -18.67
CA ASP A 174 12.62 10.51 -18.74
C ASP A 174 12.85 11.15 -17.35
N ILE A 175 12.39 10.52 -16.27
CA ILE A 175 12.56 10.98 -14.90
C ILE A 175 13.71 10.25 -14.22
N ASN A 176 14.83 10.96 -14.05
CA ASN A 176 16.05 10.48 -13.38
C ASN A 176 15.95 10.38 -11.84
N GLY A 177 14.76 10.13 -11.31
CA GLY A 177 14.48 10.01 -9.87
C GLY A 177 13.77 11.23 -9.27
N VAL A 178 13.38 11.10 -8.01
CA VAL A 178 12.60 12.06 -7.22
C VAL A 178 13.50 12.71 -6.18
N LYS A 179 13.61 14.04 -6.19
CA LYS A 179 14.34 14.74 -5.12
C LYS A 179 13.59 14.62 -3.81
N PHE A 180 14.38 14.43 -2.76
CA PHE A 180 13.86 14.30 -1.41
C PHE A 180 14.75 15.02 -0.42
N GLU A 181 14.16 15.37 0.71
CA GLU A 181 14.89 15.73 1.92
C GLU A 181 14.52 14.69 2.98
N TYR A 182 15.52 14.20 3.71
CA TYR A 182 15.26 13.37 4.89
C TYR A 182 15.67 14.13 6.15
N LYS A 183 14.68 14.52 6.95
CA LYS A 183 14.88 15.20 8.22
C LYS A 183 15.15 14.15 9.30
N GLU A 184 16.33 13.53 9.29
CA GLU A 184 16.74 12.38 10.12
C GLU A 184 16.30 12.49 11.59
N LYS A 185 16.54 13.63 12.24
CA LYS A 185 16.17 13.85 13.66
C LYS A 185 14.67 13.76 13.95
N LYS A 186 13.83 14.03 12.95
CA LYS A 186 12.38 13.96 13.05
C LYS A 186 11.81 12.71 12.37
N LYS A 187 12.64 11.95 11.66
CA LYS A 187 12.22 10.87 10.77
C LYS A 187 11.10 11.31 9.82
N ILE A 188 11.34 12.39 9.07
CA ILE A 188 10.40 12.89 8.05
C ILE A 188 11.03 12.76 6.67
N ILE A 189 10.33 12.13 5.74
CA ILE A 189 10.67 12.17 4.31
C ILE A 189 9.89 13.32 3.69
N VAL A 190 10.58 14.21 2.98
CA VAL A 190 9.94 15.26 2.18
C VAL A 190 10.10 14.90 0.71
N LEU A 191 9.01 14.57 0.03
CA LEU A 191 8.97 14.34 -1.41
C LEU A 191 8.28 15.54 -2.09
N GLY A 192 9.03 16.33 -2.83
CA GLY A 192 8.53 17.58 -3.41
C GLY A 192 8.14 18.61 -2.35
N LYS A 193 6.83 18.73 -2.05
CA LYS A 193 6.27 19.64 -1.02
C LYS A 193 5.42 18.90 0.01
N VAL A 194 5.51 17.57 0.02
CA VAL A 194 4.71 16.70 0.88
C VAL A 194 5.63 16.10 1.92
N ASP A 195 5.28 16.30 3.19
CA ASP A 195 5.96 15.71 4.33
C ASP A 195 5.28 14.37 4.65
N TYR A 196 6.08 13.34 4.83
CA TYR A 196 5.67 12.00 5.27
C TYR A 196 6.29 11.76 6.65
N GLU A 197 5.45 11.68 7.67
CA GLU A 197 5.81 11.52 9.07
C GLU A 197 6.06 10.04 9.40
N TYR A 198 7.03 9.72 10.23
CA TYR A 198 7.24 8.34 10.69
C TYR A 198 6.04 7.85 11.50
N ALA A 199 5.44 6.75 11.06
CA ALA A 199 4.11 6.31 11.46
C ALA A 199 4.12 5.14 12.45
N GLU A 200 5.28 4.55 12.73
CA GLU A 200 5.46 3.45 13.69
C GLU A 200 5.94 3.97 15.05
N ASN A 201 5.52 5.17 15.45
CA ASN A 201 5.94 5.80 16.70
C ASN A 201 5.00 5.43 17.86
N TYR A 202 4.88 4.13 18.16
CA TYR A 202 3.97 3.63 19.19
C TYR A 202 4.31 4.11 20.62
N GLU A 203 5.51 4.66 20.84
CA GLU A 203 5.87 5.28 22.13
C GLU A 203 5.09 6.57 22.42
N VAL A 204 4.63 7.28 21.38
CA VAL A 204 3.77 8.47 21.56
C VAL A 204 2.29 8.16 21.37
N GLY A 205 1.97 6.99 20.81
CA GLY A 205 0.60 6.56 20.55
C GLY A 205 -0.15 6.09 21.81
N PRO A 206 -1.44 5.76 21.65
CA PRO A 206 -2.21 5.12 22.70
C PRO A 206 -1.62 3.75 23.03
N SER A 207 -1.74 3.34 24.29
CA SER A 207 -1.35 2.00 24.73
C SER A 207 -2.36 1.47 25.74
N GLY A 208 -2.56 0.15 25.76
CA GLY A 208 -3.51 -0.46 26.68
C GLY A 208 -4.97 -0.30 26.23
N LYS A 209 -5.89 -0.48 27.18
CA LYS A 209 -7.32 -0.58 26.93
C LYS A 209 -8.01 0.76 27.15
N PHE A 210 -8.87 1.15 26.22
CA PHE A 210 -9.76 2.29 26.30
C PHE A 210 -11.22 1.78 26.22
N THR A 211 -12.11 2.34 27.04
CA THR A 211 -13.54 2.00 27.11
C THR A 211 -14.38 3.15 26.59
N CYS A 212 -15.38 2.85 25.75
CA CYS A 212 -16.31 3.85 25.22
C CYS A 212 -17.08 4.54 26.34
N GLU A 213 -17.19 5.87 26.31
CA GLU A 213 -17.92 6.63 27.34
C GLU A 213 -19.43 6.35 27.32
N ASP A 214 -19.98 6.01 26.16
CA ASP A 214 -21.41 5.76 25.96
C ASP A 214 -21.81 4.30 26.23
N ASP A 215 -20.86 3.36 26.19
CA ASP A 215 -21.09 1.93 26.39
C ASP A 215 -19.86 1.22 26.99
N GLU A 216 -19.96 0.74 28.23
CA GLU A 216 -18.83 0.13 28.96
C GLU A 216 -18.41 -1.25 28.42
N ASP A 217 -19.27 -1.90 27.63
CA ASP A 217 -19.00 -3.19 26.99
C ASP A 217 -18.29 -3.02 25.63
N ILE A 218 -18.08 -1.79 25.17
CA ILE A 218 -17.35 -1.47 23.93
C ILE A 218 -15.97 -0.91 24.26
N THR A 219 -14.91 -1.54 23.73
CA THR A 219 -13.53 -1.19 24.10
C THR A 219 -12.56 -1.29 22.93
N VAL A 220 -11.49 -0.49 22.96
CA VAL A 220 -10.38 -0.56 22.00
C VAL A 220 -9.07 -0.76 22.77
N THR A 221 -8.30 -1.79 22.42
CA THR A 221 -7.01 -2.10 23.08
C THR A 221 -5.85 -1.96 22.09
N PHE A 222 -4.85 -1.16 22.43
CA PHE A 222 -3.66 -0.92 21.62
C PHE A 222 -2.44 -1.69 22.16
N GLU A 223 -1.85 -2.54 21.33
CA GLU A 223 -0.67 -3.34 21.64
C GLU A 223 0.15 -3.61 20.38
N ASP A 224 1.46 -3.29 20.41
CA ASP A 224 2.43 -3.65 19.36
C ASP A 224 2.00 -3.31 17.91
N GLY A 225 1.43 -2.13 17.68
CA GLY A 225 0.96 -1.70 16.36
C GLY A 225 -0.37 -2.32 15.90
N MET A 226 -1.04 -3.03 16.80
CA MET A 226 -2.37 -3.60 16.58
C MET A 226 -3.40 -2.93 17.51
N ALA A 227 -4.58 -2.67 16.99
CA ALA A 227 -5.74 -2.19 17.72
C ALA A 227 -6.81 -3.29 17.71
N THR A 228 -7.26 -3.71 18.89
CA THR A 228 -8.35 -4.68 19.04
C THR A 228 -9.61 -3.96 19.47
N TYR A 229 -10.59 -3.90 18.58
CA TYR A 229 -11.96 -3.51 18.88
C TYR A 229 -12.72 -4.69 19.50
N ASP A 230 -13.40 -4.47 20.61
CA ASP A 230 -14.23 -5.45 21.31
C ASP A 230 -15.62 -4.85 21.49
N ASN A 231 -16.60 -5.37 20.75
CA ASN A 231 -18.00 -4.97 20.80
C ASN A 231 -18.80 -6.10 21.47
N HIS A 232 -19.09 -5.96 22.77
CA HIS A 232 -19.87 -6.96 23.52
C HIS A 232 -19.27 -8.39 23.46
N GLY A 233 -17.95 -8.52 23.39
CA GLY A 233 -17.24 -9.79 23.32
C GLY A 233 -16.87 -10.25 21.90
N GLU A 234 -17.39 -9.58 20.87
CA GLU A 234 -17.01 -9.80 19.48
C GLU A 234 -15.79 -8.95 19.15
N LYS A 235 -14.71 -9.60 18.70
CA LYS A 235 -13.39 -8.97 18.60
C LYS A 235 -12.89 -8.89 17.18
N GLU A 236 -12.41 -7.73 16.81
CA GLU A 236 -11.74 -7.44 15.55
C GLU A 236 -10.39 -6.82 15.85
N THR A 237 -9.35 -7.25 15.15
CA THR A 237 -8.01 -6.70 15.33
C THR A 237 -7.51 -6.18 14.00
N VAL A 238 -7.18 -4.89 13.97
CA VAL A 238 -6.65 -4.20 12.79
C VAL A 238 -5.30 -3.59 13.13
N PRO A 239 -4.36 -3.52 12.17
CA PRO A 239 -3.13 -2.78 12.40
C PRO A 239 -3.44 -1.27 12.42
N TYR A 240 -2.62 -0.52 13.15
CA TYR A 240 -2.70 0.93 13.19
C TYR A 240 -1.32 1.55 13.10
N TYR A 241 -1.29 2.77 12.56
CA TYR A 241 -0.14 3.66 12.62
C TYR A 241 -0.45 4.83 13.54
N CYS A 242 0.58 5.46 14.10
CA CYS A 242 0.43 6.70 14.83
C CYS A 242 1.60 7.65 14.63
N PHE A 243 1.30 8.95 14.56
CA PHE A 243 2.30 10.00 14.41
C PHE A 243 1.88 11.26 15.13
N LYS A 244 2.88 12.01 15.60
CA LYS A 244 2.67 13.18 16.45
C LYS A 244 2.39 14.43 15.63
N LEU A 245 1.25 15.04 15.87
CA LEU A 245 0.90 16.39 15.43
C LEU A 245 1.17 17.42 16.55
N PRO A 246 1.12 18.73 16.28
CA PRO A 246 1.46 19.76 17.27
C PRO A 246 0.60 19.72 18.54
N ASP A 247 -0.67 19.30 18.42
CA ASP A 247 -1.71 19.36 19.45
C ASP A 247 -2.28 18.00 19.86
N HIS A 248 -2.07 16.94 19.07
CA HIS A 248 -2.54 15.58 19.35
C HIS A 248 -1.66 14.53 18.66
N VAL A 249 -1.96 13.26 18.89
CA VAL A 249 -1.40 12.13 18.14
C VAL A 249 -2.47 11.61 17.20
N ALA A 250 -2.18 11.63 15.90
CA ALA A 250 -3.05 11.05 14.90
C ALA A 250 -2.82 9.54 14.86
N ILE A 251 -3.91 8.79 14.83
CA ILE A 251 -3.94 7.33 14.72
C ILE A 251 -4.64 6.99 13.42
N ILE A 252 -4.03 6.14 12.61
CA ILE A 252 -4.59 5.67 11.35
C ILE A 252 -4.74 4.16 11.38
N PHE A 253 -5.98 3.69 11.37
CA PHE A 253 -6.30 2.28 11.17
C PHE A 253 -6.18 1.94 9.68
N TYR A 254 -5.64 0.76 9.36
CA TYR A 254 -5.46 0.34 7.98
C TYR A 254 -5.58 -1.18 7.83
N GLY A 255 -5.62 -1.67 6.59
CA GLY A 255 -5.71 -3.10 6.26
C GLY A 255 -7.04 -3.46 5.58
N GLU A 256 -7.02 -4.53 4.79
CA GLU A 256 -8.18 -4.99 4.01
C GLU A 256 -9.38 -5.34 4.90
N ASP A 257 -9.12 -6.05 6.00
CA ASP A 257 -10.14 -6.47 6.98
C ASP A 257 -10.89 -5.28 7.60
N LEU A 258 -10.30 -4.08 7.58
CA LEU A 258 -10.93 -2.88 8.12
C LEU A 258 -12.18 -2.48 7.33
N LEU A 259 -12.15 -2.53 6.00
CA LEU A 259 -13.25 -2.00 5.18
C LEU A 259 -14.57 -2.76 5.41
N GLY A 260 -14.49 -4.04 5.74
CA GLY A 260 -15.64 -4.91 6.04
C GLY A 260 -15.91 -5.12 7.54
N SER A 261 -15.15 -4.48 8.42
CA SER A 261 -15.26 -4.65 9.88
C SER A 261 -16.46 -3.91 10.48
N ASP A 262 -17.02 -4.46 11.55
CA ASP A 262 -18.05 -3.80 12.34
C ASP A 262 -17.51 -2.50 12.95
N PHE A 263 -16.23 -2.49 13.33
CA PHE A 263 -15.52 -1.26 13.75
C PHE A 263 -15.65 -0.14 12.71
N ASN A 264 -15.40 -0.45 11.44
CA ASN A 264 -15.52 0.53 10.37
C ASN A 264 -16.99 0.90 10.15
N GLU A 265 -17.94 -0.04 10.11
CA GLU A 265 -19.36 0.30 9.95
C GLU A 265 -19.88 1.26 11.05
N GLU A 266 -19.45 1.05 12.30
CA GLU A 266 -19.93 1.79 13.46
C GLU A 266 -19.27 3.16 13.61
N TYR A 267 -17.95 3.25 13.40
CA TYR A 267 -17.21 4.49 13.62
C TYR A 267 -16.92 5.29 12.35
N TYR A 268 -17.27 4.78 11.17
CA TYR A 268 -17.02 5.45 9.89
C TYR A 268 -18.29 6.03 9.25
N GLU A 269 -18.67 7.25 9.64
CA GLU A 269 -19.76 7.99 8.99
C GLU A 269 -19.26 8.83 7.78
N GLY A 270 -19.36 8.27 6.58
CA GLY A 270 -19.98 9.03 5.49
C GLY A 270 -19.13 9.82 4.48
N ASN A 271 -17.80 9.70 4.45
CA ASN A 271 -17.02 10.09 3.26
C ASN A 271 -15.73 9.28 3.19
N LYS A 272 -15.63 8.37 2.21
CA LYS A 272 -14.45 7.57 1.84
C LYS A 272 -13.15 8.38 1.60
N THR A 273 -13.16 9.69 1.80
CA THR A 273 -12.10 10.63 1.48
C THR A 273 -11.45 11.26 2.70
N ASP A 274 -12.10 11.21 3.86
CA ASP A 274 -11.51 11.66 5.12
C ASP A 274 -10.91 10.40 5.76
N SER A 275 -9.59 10.32 5.73
CA SER A 275 -8.80 9.20 6.21
C SER A 275 -9.23 8.79 7.63
N LEU A 276 -9.17 7.50 7.95
CA LEU A 276 -9.48 6.90 9.26
C LEU A 276 -8.59 7.48 10.36
N CYS A 277 -8.90 8.68 10.83
CA CYS A 277 -8.12 9.38 11.85
C CYS A 277 -8.85 9.30 13.18
N ALA A 278 -8.23 8.64 14.17
CA ALA A 278 -8.52 8.86 15.57
C ALA A 278 -7.49 9.84 16.15
N GLU A 279 -7.92 10.62 17.14
CA GLU A 279 -7.08 11.58 17.84
C GLU A 279 -6.86 11.10 19.27
N PHE A 280 -5.59 11.04 19.69
CA PHE A 280 -5.21 10.75 21.06
C PHE A 280 -4.54 11.99 21.65
N ASP A 281 -5.04 12.47 22.80
CA ASP A 281 -4.56 13.71 23.42
C ASP A 281 -3.20 13.56 24.12
N GLY A 282 -2.75 12.31 24.33
CA GLY A 282 -1.49 11.97 24.97
C GLY A 282 -1.61 11.55 26.43
N ASP A 283 -2.81 11.63 27.02
CA ASP A 283 -3.07 11.28 28.41
C ASP A 283 -3.99 10.03 28.46
N ASP A 284 -5.30 10.22 28.50
CA ASP A 284 -6.29 9.16 28.72
C ASP A 284 -7.49 9.20 27.77
N GLU A 285 -7.53 10.17 26.84
CA GLU A 285 -8.66 10.37 25.94
C GLU A 285 -8.30 10.00 24.49
N LEU A 286 -9.06 9.06 23.95
CA LEU A 286 -9.04 8.67 22.54
C LEU A 286 -10.37 9.05 21.90
N VAL A 287 -10.32 9.84 20.83
CA VAL A 287 -11.49 10.23 20.06
C VAL A 287 -11.45 9.53 18.71
N ILE A 288 -12.40 8.62 18.47
CA ILE A 288 -12.61 7.98 17.17
C ILE A 288 -13.85 8.62 16.56
N THR A 289 -13.65 9.42 15.51
CA THR A 289 -14.65 10.27 14.86
C THR A 289 -15.42 11.19 15.81
N ARG A 290 -16.51 10.72 16.42
CA ARG A 290 -17.30 11.49 17.40
C ARG A 290 -17.47 10.77 18.74
N THR A 291 -16.87 9.60 18.89
CA THR A 291 -16.99 8.77 20.07
C THR A 291 -15.72 8.87 20.89
N THR A 292 -15.88 9.19 22.16
CA THR A 292 -14.79 9.29 23.12
C THR A 292 -14.62 7.96 23.84
N PHE A 293 -13.37 7.52 23.95
CA PHE A 293 -12.95 6.37 24.73
C PHE A 293 -11.94 6.82 25.78
N LYS A 294 -12.04 6.25 26.99
CA LYS A 294 -11.18 6.58 28.13
C LYS A 294 -10.43 5.37 28.64
N GLN A 295 -9.18 5.60 29.04
CA GLN A 295 -8.29 4.56 29.57
C GLN A 295 -8.70 4.06 30.97
#